data_AF-A0A5Q0GM05-F1
#
_entry.id   AF-A0A5Q0GM05-F1
#
_cell.length_a   1.000
_cell.length_b   1.000
_cell.length_c   1.000
_cell.angle_alpha   90.00
_cell.angle_beta   90.00
_cell.angle_gamma   90.00
#
_symmetry.space_group_name_H-M   'P 1'
#
loop_
_entity.id
_entity.type
_entity.pdbx_description
1 polymer ?
#
loop_
_entity_poly.entity_id
_entity_poly.type
_entity_poly.pdbx_seq_one_letter_code
_entity_poly.pdbx_strand_id
1 'polypeptide(L)'
;MEIKTISVTYQRKFNLGDYESVEVGCSLWGQIDPEEDAEGATQFLFEQAKASVKQAAMPLLKTSQYQMSKYKQTAKQNTHDDLENF
;
A
#
# COMPACT_ATOMS: atom_id res chain seq x y z
N MET A 1 -20.61 11.53 -19.37
CA MET A 1 -20.52 10.19 -18.74
C MET A 1 -20.84 10.40 -17.27
N GLU A 2 -21.80 9.67 -16.71
CA GLU A 2 -22.19 9.78 -15.30
C GLU A 2 -21.58 8.60 -14.55
N ILE A 3 -20.72 8.87 -13.57
CA ILE A 3 -20.10 7.85 -12.71
C ILE A 3 -20.98 7.73 -11.48
N LYS A 4 -21.39 6.51 -11.13
CA LYS A 4 -22.25 6.22 -9.96
C LYS A 4 -21.53 5.45 -8.87
N THR A 5 -20.53 4.68 -9.27
CA THR A 5 -19.76 3.83 -8.37
C THR A 5 -18.31 3.88 -8.81
N ILE A 6 -17.43 4.08 -7.85
CA ILE A 6 -15.99 3.97 -8.02
C ILE A 6 -15.54 2.74 -7.22
N SER A 7 -14.68 1.94 -7.83
CA SER A 7 -14.01 0.82 -7.16
C SER A 7 -12.52 0.92 -7.43
N VAL A 8 -11.72 1.02 -6.38
CA VAL A 8 -10.27 1.06 -6.45
C VAL A 8 -9.71 -0.19 -5.81
N THR A 9 -8.85 -0.89 -6.54
CA THR A 9 -8.09 -2.04 -6.01
C THR A 9 -6.62 -1.66 -5.99
N TYR A 10 -6.01 -1.77 -4.81
CA TYR A 10 -4.57 -1.58 -4.63
C TYR A 10 -3.96 -2.87 -4.11
N GLN A 11 -2.90 -3.33 -4.79
CA GLN A 11 -2.18 -4.56 -4.47
C GLN A 11 -0.68 -4.30 -4.54
N ARG A 12 0.07 -4.91 -3.63
CA ARG A 12 1.53 -4.86 -3.62
C ARG A 12 2.12 -6.21 -3.23
N LYS A 13 3.11 -6.64 -4.02
CA LYS A 13 3.90 -7.84 -3.75
C LYS A 13 5.17 -7.46 -2.99
N PHE A 14 5.44 -8.16 -1.90
CA PHE A 14 6.63 -7.99 -1.07
C PHE A 14 7.49 -9.24 -1.13
N ASN A 15 8.77 -9.07 -1.47
CA ASN A 15 9.74 -10.17 -1.45
C ASN A 15 10.19 -10.40 0.01
N LEU A 16 10.15 -11.65 0.48
CA LEU A 16 10.48 -12.00 1.86
C LEU A 16 11.84 -12.69 2.01
N GLY A 17 12.62 -12.80 0.93
CA GLY A 17 13.82 -13.63 0.86
C GLY A 17 13.47 -15.09 0.59
N ASP A 18 14.48 -15.96 0.45
CA ASP A 18 14.33 -17.42 0.39
C ASP A 18 13.29 -17.95 -0.62
N TYR A 19 13.18 -17.27 -1.78
CA TYR A 19 12.16 -17.55 -2.82
C TYR A 19 10.70 -17.35 -2.37
N GLU A 20 10.49 -16.71 -1.22
CA GLU A 20 9.19 -16.38 -0.68
C GLU A 20 8.79 -14.94 -1.02
N SER A 21 7.48 -14.77 -1.21
CA SER A 21 6.87 -13.46 -1.38
C SER A 21 5.44 -13.49 -0.88
N VAL A 22 4.96 -12.34 -0.41
CA VAL A 22 3.57 -12.17 -0.02
C VAL A 22 2.93 -11.06 -0.85
N GLU A 23 1.72 -11.28 -1.30
CA GLU A 23 0.90 -10.27 -1.94
C GLU A 23 -0.15 -9.78 -0.96
N VAL A 24 -0.21 -8.47 -0.76
CA VAL A 24 -1.19 -7.83 0.13
C VAL A 24 -1.96 -6.83 -0.70
N GLY A 25 -3.28 -6.87 -0.57
CA GLY A 25 -4.16 -6.02 -1.36
C GLY A 25 -5.50 -5.79 -0.69
N CYS A 26 -6.18 -4.72 -1.12
CA CYS A 26 -7.57 -4.49 -0.77
C CYS A 26 -8.30 -3.79 -1.92
N SER A 27 -9.62 -3.90 -1.90
CA SER A 27 -10.52 -3.18 -2.80
C SER A 27 -11.46 -2.34 -1.96
N LEU A 28 -11.53 -1.04 -2.28
CA LEU A 28 -12.47 -0.11 -1.68
C LEU A 28 -13.46 0.35 -2.75
N TRP A 29 -14.71 0.51 -2.36
CA TRP A 29 -15.77 0.98 -3.24
C TRP A 29 -16.54 2.11 -2.57
N GLY A 30 -17.00 3.05 -3.39
CA GLY A 30 -17.81 4.17 -2.99
C GLY A 30 -18.88 4.44 -4.04
N GLN A 31 -20.05 4.87 -3.58
CA GLN A 31 -21.04 5.49 -4.46
C GLN A 31 -20.71 6.97 -4.55
N ILE A 32 -20.96 7.56 -5.71
CA ILE A 32 -20.73 8.97 -5.96
C ILE A 32 -21.96 9.58 -6.62
N ASP A 33 -22.37 10.74 -6.12
CA ASP A 33 -23.48 11.49 -6.69
C ASP A 33 -23.05 12.25 -7.95
N PRO A 34 -23.98 12.56 -8.89
CA PRO A 34 -23.62 13.18 -10.18
C PRO A 34 -22.95 14.56 -10.07
N GLU A 35 -23.11 15.24 -8.94
CA GLU A 35 -22.57 16.58 -8.66
C GLU A 35 -21.19 16.52 -7.98
N GLU A 36 -20.74 15.34 -7.54
CA GLU A 36 -19.48 15.15 -6.84
C GLU A 36 -18.30 14.97 -7.81
N ASP A 37 -17.09 15.28 -7.32
CA ASP A 37 -15.84 15.12 -8.06
C ASP A 37 -15.38 13.65 -8.08
N ALA A 38 -15.60 12.98 -9.21
CA ALA A 38 -15.21 11.59 -9.41
C ALA A 38 -13.70 11.36 -9.38
N GLU A 39 -12.90 12.34 -9.81
CA GLU A 39 -11.45 12.21 -9.80
C GLU A 39 -10.92 12.31 -8.37
N GLY A 40 -11.41 13.31 -7.62
CA GLY A 40 -11.14 13.46 -6.19
C GLY A 40 -11.55 12.24 -5.36
N ALA A 41 -12.75 11.70 -5.60
CA ALA A 41 -13.23 10.49 -4.93
C ALA A 41 -12.36 9.26 -5.26
N THR A 42 -11.92 9.13 -6.51
CA THR A 42 -11.01 8.05 -6.94
C THR A 42 -9.66 8.17 -6.23
N GLN A 43 -9.08 9.38 -6.20
CA GLN A 43 -7.81 9.62 -5.53
C GLN A 43 -7.90 9.37 -4.02
N PHE A 44 -9.01 9.78 -3.40
CA PHE A 44 -9.27 9.51 -1.98
C PHE A 44 -9.32 8.01 -1.68
N LEU A 45 -10.10 7.25 -2.46
CA LEU A 45 -10.17 5.79 -2.31
C LEU A 45 -8.81 5.11 -2.56
N PHE A 46 -8.01 5.63 -3.50
CA PHE A 46 -6.67 5.13 -3.74
C PHE A 46 -5.74 5.32 -2.54
N GLU A 47 -5.65 6.52 -1.98
CA GLU A 47 -4.81 6.79 -0.80
C GLU A 47 -5.25 5.94 0.40
N GLN A 48 -6.56 5.77 0.58
CA GLN A 48 -7.09 4.94 1.65
C GLN A 48 -6.76 3.44 1.46
N ALA A 49 -6.85 2.94 0.22
CA ALA A 49 -6.49 1.56 -0.11
C ALA A 49 -4.98 1.32 0.07
N LYS A 50 -4.15 2.30 -0.34
CA LYS A 50 -2.69 2.28 -0.15
C LYS A 50 -2.32 2.25 1.33
N ALA A 51 -2.91 3.12 2.14
CA ALA A 51 -2.69 3.15 3.58
C ALA A 51 -3.10 1.83 4.26
N SER A 52 -4.23 1.26 3.83
CA SER A 52 -4.73 -0.02 4.36
C SER A 52 -3.77 -1.18 4.06
N VAL A 53 -3.25 -1.25 2.82
CA VAL A 53 -2.24 -2.25 2.44
C VAL A 53 -0.94 -2.05 3.20
N LYS A 54 -0.49 -0.80 3.42
CA LYS A 54 0.70 -0.50 4.24
C LYS A 54 0.53 -1.01 5.68
N GLN A 55 -0.60 -0.72 6.32
CA GLN A 55 -0.89 -1.17 7.67
C GLN A 55 -0.96 -2.71 7.76
N ALA A 56 -1.62 -3.36 6.80
CA ALA A 56 -1.72 -4.82 6.76
C ALA A 56 -0.37 -5.50 6.48
N ALA A 57 0.49 -4.89 5.66
CA ALA A 57 1.80 -5.43 5.32
C ALA A 57 2.84 -5.27 6.44
N MET A 58 2.79 -4.19 7.22
CA MET A 58 3.79 -3.90 8.27
C MET A 58 4.12 -5.07 9.22
N PRO A 59 3.15 -5.80 9.82
CA PRO A 59 3.47 -6.93 10.70
C PRO A 59 4.17 -8.08 9.96
N LEU A 60 3.79 -8.33 8.71
CA LEU A 60 4.39 -9.38 7.86
C LEU A 60 5.85 -9.04 7.54
N LEU A 61 6.11 -7.78 7.20
CA LEU A 61 7.45 -7.29 6.88
C LEU A 61 8.37 -7.24 8.09
N LYS A 62 7.85 -6.86 9.27
CA LYS A 62 8.62 -6.85 10.53
C LYS A 62 9.02 -8.25 10.99
N THR A 63 8.24 -9.26 10.65
CA THR A 63 8.53 -10.66 10.97
C THR A 63 9.57 -11.26 10.01
N SER A 64 9.69 -10.73 8.79
CA SER A 64 10.67 -11.20 7.80
C SER A 64 12.10 -10.80 8.18
N GLN A 65 12.94 -11.81 8.41
CA GLN A 65 14.37 -11.63 8.68
C GLN A 65 15.12 -10.98 7.51
N TYR A 66 14.69 -11.26 6.27
CA TYR A 66 15.24 -10.66 5.05
C TYR A 66 14.98 -9.15 4.97
N GLN A 67 13.77 -8.70 5.31
CA GLN A 67 13.45 -7.27 5.32
C GLN A 67 14.19 -6.54 6.45
N MET A 68 14.32 -7.17 7.63
CA MET A 68 15.14 -6.64 8.72
C MET A 68 16.63 -6.55 8.38
N SER A 69 17.18 -7.55 7.67
CA SER A 69 18.59 -7.54 7.27
C SER A 69 18.87 -6.50 6.18
N LYS A 70 17.96 -6.37 5.20
CA LYS A 70 18.01 -5.31 4.18
C LYS A 70 17.94 -3.92 4.80
N TYR A 71 17.01 -3.69 5.73
CA TYR A 71 16.90 -2.41 6.45
C TYR A 71 18.18 -2.09 7.24
N LYS A 72 18.78 -3.07 7.93
CA LYS A 72 20.06 -2.88 8.64
C LYS A 72 21.22 -2.55 7.70
N GLN A 73 21.19 -3.01 6.45
CA GLN A 73 22.19 -2.66 5.44
C GLN A 73 21.98 -1.24 4.92
N THR A 74 20.75 -0.82 4.63
CA THR A 74 20.46 0.54 4.13
C THR A 74 20.61 1.61 5.22
N ALA A 75 20.20 1.32 6.47
CA ALA A 75 20.36 2.23 7.60
C ALA A 75 21.83 2.51 7.99
N LYS A 76 22.77 1.63 7.61
CA LYS A 76 24.21 1.88 7.75
C LYS A 76 24.77 2.81 6.65
N GLN A 77 24.03 3.04 5.57
CA GLN A 77 24.47 3.83 4.43
C GLN A 77 23.78 5.21 4.32
N ASN A 78 22.58 5.40 4.87
CA ASN A 78 21.93 6.71 4.95
C ASN A 78 21.06 6.82 6.20
N THR A 79 21.25 7.89 6.98
CA THR A 79 20.38 8.29 8.10
C THR A 79 19.09 8.94 7.58
N HIS A 80 18.26 8.19 6.84
CA HIS A 80 16.89 8.61 6.62
C HIS A 80 15.96 7.41 6.51
N ASP A 81 14.81 7.55 7.15
CA ASP A 81 13.84 6.51 7.49
C ASP A 81 13.16 5.90 6.24
N ASP A 82 13.79 4.87 5.65
CA ASP A 82 13.25 4.14 4.49
C ASP A 82 11.94 3.39 4.78
N LEU A 83 11.55 3.28 6.05
CA LEU A 83 10.26 2.72 6.45
C LEU A 83 9.12 3.74 6.45
N GLU A 84 9.41 5.03 6.31
CA GLU A 84 8.38 6.08 6.17
C GLU A 84 7.96 6.30 4.71
N ASN A 85 8.86 6.07 3.75
CA ASN A 85 8.66 6.29 2.30
C ASN A 85 7.81 5.22 1.56
N PHE A 86 6.95 4.48 2.26
CA PHE A 86 5.90 3.66 1.62
C PHE A 86 4.70 4.50 1.19
#